data_AF-A0A316THL2-F1
#
_entry.id   AF-A0A316THL2-F1
#
_cell.length_a   1.000
_cell.length_b   1.000
_cell.length_c   1.000
_cell.angle_alpha   90.00
_cell.angle_beta   90.00
_cell.angle_gamma   90.00
#
_symmetry.space_group_name_H-M   'P 1'
#
loop_
_entity.id
_entity.type
_entity.pdbx_description
1 polymer ?
#
loop_
_entity_poly.entity_id
_entity_poly.type
_entity_poly.pdbx_seq_one_letter_code
_entity_poly.pdbx_strand_id
1 'polypeptide(L)'
;MTDEADPRVLAPGTAPTPFTAEEIREGSRGGKAIRVRIEIAGEEPLFRQNRYLDVDEEGATLERTQVTLDGTPTGEPKSERVTWRELQAHASFPDERTAVEEERIDTPMGELDCLRYAVTEGTLEKVFWFATSLPGMPVRTVTCSDGEVVMTVTMLSNTAG
;
A
#
# COMPACT_ATOMS: atom_id res chain seq x y z
N MET A 1 0.39 -32.90 14.03
CA MET A 1 0.62 -31.48 14.31
C MET A 1 0.62 -30.82 12.95
N THR A 2 -0.48 -30.16 12.59
CA THR A 2 -0.59 -29.52 11.28
C THR A 2 0.31 -28.30 11.33
N ASP A 3 1.41 -28.34 10.59
CA ASP A 3 2.22 -27.17 10.29
C ASP A 3 1.33 -26.29 9.40
N GLU A 4 0.58 -25.38 10.02
CA GLU A 4 -0.25 -24.44 9.26
C GLU A 4 0.71 -23.51 8.54
N ALA A 5 0.69 -23.57 7.20
CA ALA A 5 1.51 -22.70 6.37
C ALA A 5 1.26 -21.24 6.76
N ASP A 6 2.35 -20.44 6.89
CA ASP A 6 2.26 -19.03 7.24
C ASP A 6 1.27 -18.32 6.30
N PRO A 7 0.17 -17.73 6.81
CA PRO A 7 -0.86 -17.09 5.99
C PRO A 7 -0.36 -15.87 5.20
N ARG A 8 0.86 -15.38 5.51
CA ARG A 8 1.55 -14.32 4.79
C ARG A 8 2.30 -14.82 3.55
N VAL A 9 2.60 -16.11 3.43
CA VAL A 9 3.23 -16.69 2.24
C VAL A 9 2.14 -17.22 1.31
N LEU A 10 1.85 -16.52 0.20
CA LEU A 10 0.70 -16.86 -0.64
C LEU A 10 1.02 -17.92 -1.70
N ALA A 11 2.29 -18.06 -2.07
CA ALA A 11 2.77 -19.06 -3.01
C ALA A 11 4.23 -19.44 -2.74
N PRO A 12 4.68 -20.64 -3.14
CA PRO A 12 6.10 -21.00 -3.09
C PRO A 12 6.98 -19.98 -3.83
N GLY A 13 8.11 -19.61 -3.24
CA GLY A 13 9.05 -18.63 -3.82
C GLY A 13 8.62 -17.17 -3.68
N THR A 14 7.65 -16.88 -2.80
CA THR A 14 7.24 -15.49 -2.48
C THR A 14 7.64 -15.10 -1.07
N ALA A 15 8.05 -13.85 -0.89
CA ALA A 15 8.28 -13.28 0.42
C ALA A 15 6.96 -13.18 1.21
N PRO A 16 6.99 -13.26 2.55
CA PRO A 16 5.81 -13.04 3.38
C PRO A 16 5.21 -11.65 3.12
N THR A 17 3.89 -11.56 2.94
CA THR A 17 3.17 -10.29 2.87
C THR A 17 3.20 -9.57 4.23
N PRO A 18 3.21 -8.22 4.27
CA PRO A 18 3.27 -7.48 5.53
C PRO A 18 2.04 -7.73 6.41
N PHE A 19 0.89 -7.92 5.78
CA PHE A 19 -0.38 -8.17 6.45
C PHE A 19 -1.09 -9.39 5.86
N THR A 20 -1.93 -10.04 6.65
CA THR A 20 -2.89 -11.04 6.18
C THR A 20 -4.14 -10.36 5.61
N ALA A 21 -4.94 -11.09 4.82
CA ALA A 21 -6.25 -10.60 4.37
C ALA A 21 -7.17 -10.22 5.56
N GLU A 22 -7.09 -10.95 6.67
CA GLU A 22 -7.86 -10.66 7.89
C GLU A 22 -7.41 -9.35 8.55
N GLU A 23 -6.11 -9.09 8.64
CA GLU A 23 -5.59 -7.84 9.19
C GLU A 23 -5.99 -6.64 8.31
N ILE A 24 -5.95 -6.78 6.98
CA ILE A 24 -6.42 -5.74 6.05
C ILE A 24 -7.92 -5.50 6.23
N ARG A 25 -8.72 -6.56 6.36
CA ARG A 25 -10.17 -6.47 6.63
C ARG A 25 -10.43 -5.73 7.94
N GLU A 26 -9.75 -6.12 9.02
CA GLU A 26 -9.90 -5.52 10.34
C GLU A 26 -9.56 -4.01 10.30
N GLY A 27 -8.41 -3.66 9.71
CA GLY A 27 -7.98 -2.27 9.53
C GLY A 27 -8.83 -1.46 8.53
N SER A 28 -9.83 -2.06 7.90
CA SER A 28 -10.74 -1.40 6.95
C SER A 28 -12.22 -1.50 7.37
N ARG A 29 -12.52 -2.05 8.55
CA ARG A 29 -13.90 -2.15 9.04
C ARG A 29 -14.53 -0.76 9.14
N GLY A 30 -15.79 -0.66 8.72
CA GLY A 30 -16.51 0.63 8.67
C GLY A 30 -16.16 1.49 7.46
N GLY A 31 -15.22 1.06 6.61
CA GLY A 31 -14.67 1.89 5.54
C GLY A 31 -13.46 2.67 6.02
N LYS A 32 -12.68 3.18 5.06
CA LYS A 32 -11.56 4.09 5.34
C LYS A 32 -11.30 5.00 4.17
N ALA A 33 -10.76 6.18 4.46
CA ALA A 33 -10.27 7.12 3.47
C ALA A 33 -8.76 7.31 3.62
N ILE A 34 -8.04 7.11 2.54
CA ILE A 34 -6.58 7.29 2.48
C ILE A 34 -6.29 8.40 1.48
N ARG A 35 -5.46 9.36 1.87
CA ARG A 35 -4.97 10.40 0.97
C ARG A 35 -3.49 10.19 0.72
N VAL A 36 -3.10 10.23 -0.55
CA VAL A 36 -1.70 10.13 -0.97
C VAL A 36 -1.30 11.32 -1.83
N ARG A 37 -0.03 11.71 -1.70
CA ARG A 37 0.69 12.55 -2.66
C ARG A 37 1.49 11.64 -3.57
N ILE A 38 1.45 11.90 -4.86
CA ILE A 38 2.20 11.17 -5.89
C ILE A 38 3.08 12.19 -6.60
N GLU A 39 4.37 11.93 -6.61
CA GLU A 39 5.41 12.79 -7.19
C GLU A 39 6.11 11.97 -8.28
N ILE A 40 6.06 12.45 -9.52
CA ILE A 40 6.72 11.83 -10.67
C ILE A 40 7.81 12.80 -11.14
N ALA A 41 9.00 12.28 -11.44
CA ALA A 41 10.12 13.10 -11.85
C ALA A 41 9.77 13.94 -13.10
N GLY A 42 9.90 15.27 -12.99
CA GLY A 42 9.60 16.22 -14.07
C GLY A 42 8.13 16.62 -14.20
N GLU A 43 7.24 16.12 -13.32
CA GLU A 43 5.82 16.47 -13.31
C GLU A 43 5.41 17.21 -12.03
N GLU A 44 4.31 17.96 -12.10
CA GLU A 44 3.68 18.55 -10.92
C GLU A 44 3.09 17.45 -10.02
N PRO A 45 3.23 17.55 -8.68
CA PRO A 45 2.65 16.59 -7.77
C PRO A 45 1.12 16.48 -7.92
N LEU A 46 0.62 15.25 -7.89
CA LEU A 46 -0.81 14.96 -7.91
C LEU A 46 -1.25 14.32 -6.58
N PHE A 47 -2.50 14.53 -6.22
CA PHE A 47 -3.07 13.94 -5.01
C PHE A 47 -4.19 12.97 -5.39
N ARG A 48 -4.26 11.86 -4.67
CA ARG A 48 -5.29 10.84 -4.84
C ARG A 48 -5.92 10.51 -3.51
N GLN A 49 -7.23 10.41 -3.50
CA GLN A 49 -7.99 9.88 -2.39
C GLN A 49 -8.52 8.49 -2.76
N ASN A 50 -8.27 7.52 -1.88
CA ASN A 50 -8.83 6.18 -1.96
C ASN A 50 -9.91 6.07 -0.87
N ARG A 51 -11.09 5.55 -1.20
CA ARG A 51 -12.14 5.23 -0.23
C ARG A 51 -12.54 3.77 -0.34
N TYR A 52 -12.72 3.12 0.80
CA TYR A 52 -13.25 1.78 0.90
C TYR A 52 -14.73 1.90 1.24
N LEU A 53 -15.59 1.57 0.29
CA LEU A 53 -17.05 1.60 0.36
C LEU A 53 -17.59 0.16 0.34
N ASP A 54 -18.86 -0.04 0.68
CA ASP A 54 -19.53 -1.35 0.63
C ASP A 54 -18.70 -2.49 1.25
N VAL A 55 -18.11 -2.21 2.41
CA VAL A 55 -17.19 -3.12 3.11
C VAL A 55 -17.97 -4.31 3.67
N ASP A 56 -17.54 -5.51 3.33
CA ASP A 56 -18.12 -6.75 3.84
C ASP A 56 -17.03 -7.79 4.15
N GLU A 57 -17.44 -9.05 4.33
CA GLU A 57 -16.54 -10.13 4.74
C GLU A 57 -15.54 -10.50 3.65
N GLU A 58 -15.90 -10.32 2.39
CA GLU A 58 -15.09 -10.74 1.24
C GLU A 58 -14.19 -9.60 0.74
N GLY A 59 -14.66 -8.36 0.82
CA GLY A 59 -13.94 -7.23 0.28
C GLY A 59 -14.59 -5.87 0.50
N ALA A 60 -14.26 -4.94 -0.39
CA ALA A 60 -14.81 -3.60 -0.44
C ALA A 60 -14.85 -3.08 -1.88
N THR A 61 -15.70 -2.09 -2.13
CA THR A 61 -15.60 -1.25 -3.31
C THR A 61 -14.51 -0.19 -3.08
N LEU A 62 -13.42 -0.27 -3.82
CA LEU A 62 -12.32 0.70 -3.76
C LEU A 62 -12.57 1.82 -4.77
N GLU A 63 -12.99 2.98 -4.28
CA GLU A 63 -13.11 4.22 -5.04
C GLU A 63 -11.76 4.96 -5.02
N ARG A 64 -11.31 5.44 -6.18
CA ARG A 64 -10.12 6.28 -6.34
C ARG A 64 -10.45 7.55 -7.10
N THR A 65 -10.08 8.68 -6.52
CA THR A 65 -10.40 10.00 -7.07
C THR A 65 -9.16 10.88 -7.02
N GLN A 66 -8.84 11.54 -8.14
CA GLN A 66 -7.82 12.59 -8.13
C GLN A 66 -8.39 13.82 -7.41
N VAL A 67 -7.59 14.41 -6.53
CA VAL A 67 -7.97 15.57 -5.74
C VAL A 67 -6.91 16.66 -5.85
N THR A 68 -7.29 17.89 -5.55
CA THR A 68 -6.39 19.02 -5.37
C THR A 68 -5.61 18.91 -4.04
N LEU A 69 -4.70 19.86 -3.77
CA LEU A 69 -3.98 19.97 -2.49
C LEU A 69 -4.90 20.23 -1.29
N ASP A 70 -6.05 20.87 -1.48
CA ASP A 70 -7.07 21.06 -0.45
C ASP A 70 -8.05 19.87 -0.34
N GLY A 71 -7.93 18.85 -1.20
CA GLY A 71 -8.75 17.63 -1.16
C GLY A 71 -10.02 17.71 -2.00
N THR A 72 -10.18 18.74 -2.83
CA THR A 72 -11.32 18.89 -3.74
C THR A 72 -11.18 17.94 -4.94
N PRO A 73 -12.18 17.11 -5.27
CA PRO A 73 -12.14 16.23 -6.44
C PRO A 73 -11.93 17.00 -7.76
N THR A 74 -11.04 16.51 -8.62
CA THR A 74 -10.72 17.13 -9.92
C THR A 74 -11.21 16.31 -11.13
N GLY A 75 -11.88 15.18 -10.89
CA GLY A 75 -12.37 14.29 -11.94
C GLY A 75 -13.33 13.25 -11.40
N GLU A 76 -13.87 12.43 -12.29
CA GLU A 76 -14.80 11.35 -11.90
C GLU A 76 -14.08 10.26 -11.10
N PRO A 77 -14.70 9.78 -10.00
CA PRO A 77 -14.19 8.65 -9.24
C PRO A 77 -14.15 7.39 -10.11
N LYS A 78 -13.09 6.61 -9.96
CA LYS A 78 -13.01 5.25 -10.50
C LYS A 78 -13.21 4.26 -9.37
N SER A 79 -14.20 3.38 -9.51
CA SER A 79 -14.54 2.39 -8.49
C SER A 79 -14.41 0.99 -9.04
N GLU A 80 -13.86 0.08 -8.23
CA GLU A 80 -13.77 -1.33 -8.55
C GLU A 80 -14.01 -2.16 -7.28
N ARG A 81 -14.58 -3.35 -7.44
CA ARG A 81 -14.72 -4.30 -6.34
C ARG A 81 -13.39 -5.04 -6.18
N VAL A 82 -12.88 -5.10 -4.94
CA VAL A 82 -11.66 -5.82 -4.58
C VAL A 82 -11.90 -6.69 -3.37
N THR A 83 -11.30 -7.87 -3.35
CA THR A 83 -11.30 -8.78 -2.21
C THR A 83 -10.12 -8.49 -1.28
N TRP A 84 -10.25 -8.87 0.00
CA TRP A 84 -9.13 -8.76 0.95
C TRP A 84 -7.91 -9.57 0.53
N ARG A 85 -8.15 -10.72 -0.13
CA ARG A 85 -7.08 -11.59 -0.63
C ARG A 85 -6.35 -10.98 -1.83
N GLU A 86 -7.06 -10.32 -2.75
CA GLU A 86 -6.43 -9.56 -3.83
C GLU A 86 -5.56 -8.42 -3.29
N LEU A 87 -6.06 -7.70 -2.27
CA LEU A 87 -5.27 -6.65 -1.61
C LEU A 87 -4.01 -7.18 -0.92
N GLN A 88 -4.10 -8.34 -0.26
CA GLN A 88 -2.95 -9.03 0.30
C GLN A 88 -1.95 -9.42 -0.80
N ALA A 89 -2.44 -9.96 -1.92
CA ALA A 89 -1.61 -10.44 -3.03
C ALA A 89 -0.79 -9.35 -3.71
N HIS A 90 -1.19 -8.08 -3.62
CA HIS A 90 -0.40 -6.95 -4.13
C HIS A 90 1.01 -6.85 -3.50
N ALA A 91 1.22 -7.41 -2.31
CA ALA A 91 2.51 -7.43 -1.63
C ALA A 91 3.22 -8.81 -1.67
N SER A 92 2.71 -9.75 -2.48
CA SER A 92 3.29 -11.08 -2.64
C SER A 92 4.42 -11.06 -3.68
N PHE A 93 5.58 -10.55 -3.29
CA PHE A 93 6.74 -10.38 -4.17
C PHE A 93 7.61 -11.64 -4.24
N PRO A 94 8.40 -11.87 -5.31
CA PRO A 94 9.36 -12.97 -5.37
C PRO A 94 10.40 -12.87 -4.25
N ASP A 95 10.63 -13.96 -3.50
CA ASP A 95 11.55 -13.93 -2.35
C ASP A 95 12.99 -13.59 -2.79
N GLU A 96 13.42 -14.16 -3.93
CA GLU A 96 14.80 -14.05 -4.42
C GLU A 96 15.19 -12.60 -4.79
N ARG A 97 14.20 -11.69 -4.89
CA ARG A 97 14.39 -10.28 -5.28
C ARG A 97 13.84 -9.30 -4.25
N THR A 98 13.48 -9.79 -3.07
CA THR A 98 12.84 -8.98 -2.03
C THR A 98 13.66 -9.03 -0.76
N ALA A 99 14.20 -7.89 -0.35
CA ALA A 99 14.74 -7.71 0.99
C ALA A 99 13.66 -7.11 1.90
N VAL A 100 13.49 -7.66 3.10
CA VAL A 100 12.54 -7.18 4.11
C VAL A 100 13.28 -6.82 5.38
N GLU A 101 13.10 -5.60 5.86
CA GLU A 101 13.77 -5.05 7.04
C GLU A 101 12.78 -4.25 7.90
N GLU A 102 13.03 -4.18 9.20
CA GLU A 102 12.31 -3.23 10.07
C GLU A 102 12.95 -1.85 9.95
N GLU A 103 12.13 -0.82 9.77
CA GLU A 103 12.60 0.56 9.67
C GLU A 103 11.58 1.53 10.26
N ARG A 104 12.07 2.49 11.05
CA ARG A 104 11.26 3.60 11.55
C ARG A 104 11.47 4.83 10.67
N ILE A 105 10.38 5.41 10.16
CA ILE A 105 10.43 6.57 9.26
C ILE A 105 9.57 7.74 9.74
N ASP A 106 10.02 8.96 9.43
CA ASP A 106 9.20 10.17 9.52
C ASP A 106 8.20 10.23 8.37
N THR A 107 6.93 10.47 8.71
CA THR A 107 5.83 10.64 7.76
C THR A 107 4.98 11.87 8.09
N PRO A 108 4.13 12.34 7.17
CA PRO A 108 3.15 13.38 7.48
C PRO A 108 2.16 13.01 8.59
N MET A 109 2.05 11.73 8.93
CA MET A 109 1.20 11.20 10.01
C MET A 109 1.97 11.02 11.33
N GLY A 110 3.25 11.43 11.38
CA GLY A 110 4.17 11.20 12.50
C GLY A 110 5.20 10.11 12.20
N GLU A 111 5.97 9.73 13.21
CA GLU A 111 6.91 8.61 13.15
C GLU A 111 6.17 7.27 13.14
N LEU A 112 6.53 6.37 12.23
CA LEU A 112 5.91 5.05 12.10
C LEU A 112 6.95 3.94 12.00
N ASP A 113 6.76 2.89 12.79
CA ASP A 113 7.49 1.62 12.66
C ASP A 113 6.94 0.84 11.46
N CYS A 114 7.81 0.49 10.52
CA CYS A 114 7.45 -0.09 9.25
C CYS A 114 8.23 -1.38 8.95
N LEU A 115 7.63 -2.23 8.13
CA LEU A 115 8.37 -3.20 7.33
C LEU A 115 8.74 -2.54 6.00
N ARG A 116 10.03 -2.41 5.73
CA ARG A 116 10.59 -1.94 4.47
C ARG A 116 10.85 -3.12 3.54
N TYR A 117 10.20 -3.10 2.39
CA TYR A 117 10.38 -4.07 1.32
C TYR A 117 11.15 -3.39 0.18
N ALA A 118 12.34 -3.88 -0.15
CA ALA A 118 13.07 -3.48 -1.36
C ALA A 118 12.96 -4.60 -2.40
N VAL A 119 12.27 -4.32 -3.51
CA VAL A 119 11.98 -5.28 -4.58
C VAL A 119 12.72 -4.86 -5.85
N THR A 120 13.56 -5.75 -6.38
CA THR A 120 14.35 -5.48 -7.59
C THR A 120 13.81 -6.23 -8.82
N GLU A 121 13.59 -5.50 -9.91
CA GLU A 121 13.13 -6.04 -11.20
C GLU A 121 13.99 -5.45 -12.34
N GLY A 122 15.14 -6.09 -12.63
CA GLY A 122 16.06 -5.59 -13.64
C GLY A 122 16.71 -4.27 -13.21
N THR A 123 16.49 -3.20 -13.98
CA THR A 123 16.95 -1.84 -13.65
C THR A 123 15.98 -1.05 -12.78
N LEU A 124 14.80 -1.61 -12.50
CA LEU A 124 13.78 -1.01 -11.67
C LEU A 124 13.92 -1.53 -10.23
N GLU A 125 13.91 -0.62 -9.27
CA GLU A 125 13.79 -0.94 -7.85
C GLU A 125 12.53 -0.27 -7.31
N LYS A 126 11.74 -1.01 -6.53
CA LYS A 126 10.60 -0.46 -5.79
C LYS A 126 10.80 -0.72 -4.31
N VAL A 127 10.76 0.35 -3.54
CA VAL A 127 10.84 0.29 -2.09
C VAL A 127 9.49 0.66 -1.49
N PHE A 128 8.96 -0.19 -0.62
CA PHE A 128 7.67 0.00 0.05
C PHE A 128 7.89 0.03 1.55
N TRP A 129 7.25 0.97 2.24
CA TRP A 129 7.21 1.01 3.69
C TRP A 129 5.78 0.73 4.14
N PHE A 130 5.57 -0.40 4.79
CA PHE A 130 4.28 -0.80 5.36
C PHE A 130 4.30 -0.54 6.87
N ALA A 131 3.57 0.47 7.33
CA ALA A 131 3.47 0.76 8.76
C ALA A 131 2.71 -0.34 9.47
N THR A 132 3.33 -0.98 10.46
CA THR A 132 2.78 -2.17 11.15
C THR A 132 1.46 -1.86 11.88
N SER A 133 1.24 -0.60 12.23
CA SER A 133 0.02 -0.09 12.85
C SER A 133 -1.11 0.24 11.87
N LEU A 134 -0.86 0.21 10.55
CA LEU A 134 -1.84 0.58 9.51
C LEU A 134 -1.97 -0.52 8.43
N PRO A 135 -2.64 -1.65 8.72
CA PRO A 135 -2.83 -2.72 7.75
C PRO A 135 -3.44 -2.26 6.41
N GLY A 136 -2.76 -2.62 5.32
CA GLY A 136 -3.17 -2.34 3.95
C GLY A 136 -2.08 -1.72 3.10
N MET A 137 -2.36 -0.55 2.51
CA MET A 137 -1.48 0.14 1.56
C MET A 137 -0.19 0.62 2.25
N PRO A 138 0.98 0.57 1.59
CA PRO A 138 2.20 1.17 2.13
C PRO A 138 2.04 2.67 2.39
N VAL A 139 2.66 3.16 3.47
CA VAL A 139 2.67 4.59 3.83
C VAL A 139 3.65 5.39 2.97
N ARG A 140 4.63 4.71 2.37
CA ARG A 140 5.51 5.28 1.36
C ARG A 140 5.86 4.23 0.31
N THR A 141 5.96 4.65 -0.94
CA THR A 141 6.55 3.87 -2.03
C THR A 141 7.52 4.75 -2.80
N VAL A 142 8.71 4.25 -3.07
CA VAL A 142 9.71 4.90 -3.93
C VAL A 142 10.03 3.95 -5.06
N THR A 143 9.97 4.45 -6.29
CA THR A 143 10.40 3.73 -7.48
C THR A 143 11.65 4.39 -8.02
N CYS A 144 12.72 3.60 -8.16
CA CYS A 144 13.97 4.01 -8.77
C CYS A 144 14.14 3.31 -10.13
N SER A 145 14.60 4.04 -11.14
CA SER A 145 15.07 3.48 -12.42
C SER A 145 16.51 3.89 -12.61
N ASP A 146 17.40 2.93 -12.84
CA ASP A 146 18.84 3.19 -13.04
C ASP A 146 19.49 3.99 -11.89
N GLY A 147 18.99 3.78 -10.67
CA GLY A 147 19.45 4.47 -9.45
C GLY A 147 18.85 5.87 -9.22
N GLU A 148 18.02 6.37 -10.14
CA GLU A 148 17.34 7.65 -10.00
C GLU A 148 15.88 7.46 -9.55
N VAL A 149 15.41 8.27 -8.60
CA VAL A 149 14.02 8.24 -8.15
C VAL A 149 13.12 8.82 -9.25
N VAL A 150 12.25 7.98 -9.80
CA VAL A 150 11.30 8.37 -10.86
C VAL A 150 9.88 8.58 -10.33
N MET A 151 9.54 7.97 -9.20
CA MET A 151 8.24 8.17 -8.56
C MET A 151 8.32 8.00 -7.04
N THR A 152 7.63 8.87 -6.30
CA THR A 152 7.36 8.69 -4.87
C THR A 152 5.86 8.80 -4.60
N VAL A 153 5.31 7.85 -3.85
CA VAL A 153 3.95 7.90 -3.30
C VAL A 153 4.08 8.02 -1.80
N THR A 154 3.50 9.06 -1.21
CA THR A 154 3.50 9.27 0.25
C THR A 154 2.07 9.37 0.77
N MET A 155 1.74 8.56 1.77
CA MET A 155 0.48 8.67 2.50
C MET A 155 0.50 9.91 3.39
N LEU A 156 -0.50 10.76 3.19
CA LEU A 156 -0.68 12.00 3.95
C LEU A 156 -1.61 11.78 5.14
N SER A 157 -2.60 10.90 4.98
CA SER A 157 -3.60 10.59 6.01
C SER A 157 -4.23 9.22 5.77
N ASN A 158 -4.59 8.55 6.86
CA ASN A 158 -5.43 7.35 6.87
C ASN A 158 -6.49 7.52 7.96
N THR A 159 -7.76 7.69 7.55
CA THR A 159 -8.87 7.98 8.46
C THR A 159 -9.92 6.87 8.36
N ALA A 160 -10.35 6.36 9.52
CA ALA A 160 -11.49 5.45 9.60
C ALA A 160 -12.78 6.14 9.11
N GLY A 161 -13.67 5.35 8.50
CA GLY A 161 -15.00 5.76 8.05
C GLY A 161 -16.04 5.84 9.16
#